data_AF-A0A1B0D6H3-F1
#
_entry.id   AF-A0A1B0D6H3-F1
#
_cell.length_a   1.000
_cell.length_b   1.000
_cell.length_c   1.000
_cell.angle_alpha   90.00
_cell.angle_beta   90.00
_cell.angle_gamma   90.00
#
_symmetry.space_group_name_H-M   'P 1'
#
loop_
_entity.id
_entity.type
_entity.pdbx_description
1 polymer ?
#
loop_
_entity_poly.entity_id
_entity_poly.type
_entity_poly.pdbx_seq_one_letter_code
_entity_poly.pdbx_strand_id
1 'polypeptide(L)'
;MDRIFLLLAAFMVILNGFALAKLKDVARENELAAREAELAAANPDATPQLSDPCTKVHCGAGRICQADGQTAACVCVPECPDEVDPRRKVCTNKNETWPSDCEVYRQRCLCDTKDPACMGKEFRHIHIDYYGECRDMPVSLKTIPHRFPQFPIRKIRHQRFHDNSNSKTSLACK
;
A
#
# COMPACT_ATOMS: atom_id res chain seq x y z
N MET A 1 43.36 -53.51 -27.17
CA MET A 1 41.98 -53.69 -26.68
C MET A 1 41.56 -52.51 -25.77
N ASP A 2 42.23 -51.36 -25.89
CA ASP A 2 42.31 -50.41 -24.77
C ASP A 2 41.39 -49.20 -24.90
N ARG A 3 41.01 -48.81 -26.12
CA ARG A 3 40.14 -47.63 -26.34
C ARG A 3 38.68 -47.88 -25.99
N ILE A 4 38.16 -49.09 -26.24
CA ILE A 4 36.79 -49.46 -25.88
C ILE A 4 36.65 -49.56 -24.36
N PHE A 5 37.65 -50.11 -23.68
CA PHE A 5 37.66 -50.23 -22.22
C PHE A 5 37.71 -48.85 -21.54
N LEU A 6 38.52 -47.92 -22.07
CA LEU A 6 38.58 -46.53 -21.59
C LEU A 6 37.25 -45.78 -21.78
N LEU A 7 36.57 -45.97 -22.91
CA LEU A 7 35.26 -45.35 -23.15
C LEU A 7 34.16 -45.92 -22.25
N LEU A 8 34.14 -47.25 -22.05
CA LEU A 8 33.20 -47.89 -21.13
C LEU A 8 33.44 -47.46 -19.68
N ALA A 9 34.70 -47.36 -19.24
CA ALA A 9 35.04 -46.88 -17.91
C ALA A 9 34.62 -45.42 -17.70
N ALA A 10 34.87 -44.54 -18.68
CA ALA A 10 34.45 -43.13 -18.61
C ALA A 10 32.92 -43.01 -18.54
N PHE A 11 32.18 -43.81 -19.32
CA PHE A 11 30.72 -43.83 -19.30
C PHE A 11 30.16 -44.29 -17.94
N MET A 12 30.73 -45.34 -17.36
CA MET A 12 30.35 -45.82 -16.02
C MET A 12 30.64 -44.78 -14.93
N VAL A 13 31.76 -44.04 -15.02
CA VAL A 13 32.07 -42.96 -14.08
C VAL A 13 31.05 -41.82 -14.17
N ILE A 14 30.64 -41.43 -15.39
CA ILE A 14 29.64 -40.38 -15.61
C ILE A 14 28.28 -40.81 -15.07
N LEU A 15 27.81 -42.02 -15.39
CA LEU A 15 26.52 -42.53 -14.91
C LEU A 15 26.46 -42.63 -13.38
N ASN A 16 27.51 -43.14 -12.75
CA ASN A 16 27.61 -43.22 -11.30
C ASN A 16 27.69 -41.82 -10.65
N GLY A 17 28.35 -40.85 -11.30
CA GLY A 17 28.42 -39.46 -10.84
C GLY A 17 27.06 -38.75 -10.84
N PHE A 18 26.27 -38.90 -11.91
CA PHE A 18 24.92 -38.34 -12.00
C PHE A 18 23.95 -38.95 -10.98
N ALA A 19 24.03 -40.27 -10.75
CA ALA A 19 23.22 -40.95 -9.74
C ALA A 19 23.54 -40.47 -8.31
N LEU A 20 24.82 -40.26 -8.00
CA LEU A 20 25.27 -39.75 -6.69
C LEU A 20 24.81 -38.30 -6.45
N ALA A 21 24.77 -37.46 -7.50
CA ALA A 21 24.27 -36.09 -7.41
C ALA A 21 22.77 -36.06 -7.11
N LYS A 22 21.98 -36.85 -7.84
CA LYS A 22 20.52 -36.99 -7.63
C LYS A 22 20.17 -37.44 -6.20
N LEU A 23 20.92 -38.38 -5.62
CA LEU A 23 20.69 -38.87 -4.26
C LEU A 23 20.96 -37.79 -3.20
N LYS A 24 21.97 -36.94 -3.40
CA LYS A 24 22.30 -35.83 -2.49
C LYS A 24 21.24 -34.72 -2.56
N ASP A 25 20.71 -34.43 -3.74
CA ASP A 25 19.64 -33.44 -3.91
C ASP A 25 18.36 -33.88 -3.21
N VAL A 26 17.98 -35.15 -3.36
CA VAL A 26 16.80 -35.74 -2.68
C VAL A 26 16.97 -35.76 -1.16
N ALA A 27 18.17 -36.07 -0.65
CA ALA A 27 18.44 -36.02 0.78
C ALA A 27 18.27 -34.60 1.36
N ARG A 28 18.76 -33.58 0.65
CA ARG A 28 18.61 -32.17 1.04
C ARG A 28 17.14 -31.73 1.05
N GLU A 29 16.37 -32.13 0.04
CA GLU A 29 14.92 -31.82 -0.04
C GLU A 29 14.13 -32.51 1.08
N ASN A 30 14.45 -33.76 1.41
CA ASN A 30 13.84 -34.48 2.53
C ASN A 30 14.16 -33.82 3.89
N GLU A 31 15.38 -33.32 4.08
CA GLU A 31 15.76 -32.58 5.30
C GLU A 31 15.02 -31.24 5.42
N LEU A 32 14.82 -30.51 4.32
CA LEU A 32 14.01 -29.30 4.28
C LEU A 32 12.55 -29.59 4.65
N ALA A 33 11.96 -30.63 4.07
CA ALA A 33 10.60 -31.05 4.38
C ALA A 33 10.42 -31.45 5.86
N ALA A 34 11.42 -32.10 6.46
CA ALA A 34 11.40 -32.44 7.88
C ALA A 34 11.42 -31.20 8.78
N ARG A 35 12.24 -30.19 8.45
CA ARG A 35 12.29 -28.92 9.20
C ARG A 35 11.00 -28.12 9.10
N GLU A 36 10.36 -28.13 7.93
CA GLU A 36 9.05 -27.48 7.75
C GLU A 36 7.96 -28.19 8.55
N ALA A 37 7.99 -29.52 8.63
CA ALA A 37 7.06 -30.30 9.45
C ALA A 37 7.25 -30.03 10.96
N GLU A 38 8.49 -29.90 11.43
CA GLU A 38 8.79 -29.52 12.81
C GLU A 38 8.32 -28.08 13.13
N LEU A 39 8.51 -27.14 12.21
CA LEU A 39 8.01 -25.76 12.37
C LEU A 39 6.48 -25.70 12.42
N ALA A 40 5.80 -26.54 11.62
CA ALA A 40 4.35 -26.67 11.64
C ALA A 40 3.86 -27.34 12.94
N ALA A 41 4.59 -28.32 13.49
CA ALA A 41 4.26 -28.95 14.77
C ALA A 41 4.53 -28.05 15.98
N ALA A 42 5.51 -27.15 15.89
CA ALA A 42 5.86 -26.20 16.95
C ALA A 42 4.86 -25.06 17.11
N ASN A 43 4.03 -24.77 16.10
CA ASN A 43 2.95 -23.78 16.16
C ASN A 43 1.58 -24.44 15.89
N PRO A 44 1.04 -25.23 16.84
CA PRO A 44 -0.30 -25.83 16.72
C PRO A 44 -1.43 -24.79 16.76
N ASP A 45 -1.11 -23.54 17.12
CA ASP A 45 -2.00 -22.37 17.09
C ASP A 45 -1.73 -21.45 15.88
N ALA A 46 -1.02 -21.93 14.86
CA ALA A 46 -1.10 -21.31 13.54
C ALA A 46 -2.49 -21.56 12.98
N THR A 47 -3.46 -20.78 13.47
CA THR A 47 -4.76 -20.58 12.82
C THR A 47 -4.46 -20.42 11.34
N PRO A 48 -5.13 -21.16 10.42
CA PRO A 48 -4.97 -20.92 9.00
C PRO A 48 -5.17 -19.41 8.84
N GLN A 49 -4.11 -18.71 8.43
CA GLN A 49 -4.11 -17.26 8.33
C GLN A 49 -5.28 -16.92 7.43
N LEU A 50 -6.42 -16.62 8.03
CA LEU A 50 -7.60 -16.13 7.36
C LEU A 50 -7.16 -14.74 6.95
N SER A 51 -6.47 -14.70 5.81
CA SER A 51 -5.80 -13.50 5.34
C SER A 51 -6.84 -12.40 5.36
N ASP A 52 -6.63 -11.37 6.18
CA ASP A 52 -7.59 -10.28 6.28
C ASP A 52 -7.88 -9.79 4.85
N PRO A 53 -9.13 -9.84 4.39
CA PRO A 53 -9.48 -9.49 3.02
C PRO A 53 -9.09 -8.04 2.70
N CYS A 54 -8.86 -7.19 3.71
CA CYS A 54 -8.38 -5.82 3.54
C CYS A 54 -6.87 -5.67 3.31
N THR A 55 -6.07 -6.72 3.52
CA THR A 55 -4.60 -6.65 3.40
C THR A 55 -4.11 -6.22 2.01
N LYS A 56 -4.86 -6.59 0.96
CA LYS A 56 -4.51 -6.30 -0.44
C LYS A 56 -5.42 -5.24 -1.08
N VAL A 57 -6.35 -4.66 -0.32
CA VAL A 57 -7.33 -3.70 -0.83
C VAL A 57 -6.88 -2.30 -0.51
N HIS A 58 -6.66 -1.51 -1.55
CA HIS A 58 -6.34 -0.09 -1.43
C HIS A 58 -7.58 0.73 -1.76
N CYS A 59 -8.14 1.39 -0.74
CA CYS A 59 -9.26 2.30 -0.90
C CYS A 59 -8.78 3.70 -1.31
N GLY A 60 -9.62 4.41 -2.06
CA GLY A 60 -9.35 5.80 -2.43
C GLY A 60 -9.40 6.76 -1.25
N ALA A 61 -9.07 8.03 -1.48
CA ALA A 61 -9.07 9.06 -0.42
C ALA A 61 -10.43 9.16 0.28
N GLY A 62 -10.42 9.25 1.62
CA GLY A 62 -11.63 9.35 2.43
C GLY A 62 -12.40 8.04 2.61
N ARG A 63 -11.80 6.90 2.21
CA ARG A 63 -12.37 5.57 2.36
C ARG A 63 -11.43 4.64 3.13
N ILE A 64 -12.00 3.77 3.94
CA ILE A 64 -11.30 2.71 4.65
C ILE A 64 -11.81 1.35 4.20
N CYS A 65 -10.94 0.35 4.24
CA CYS A 65 -11.37 -1.01 3.98
C CYS A 65 -12.04 -1.57 5.23
N GLN A 66 -13.26 -2.07 5.07
CA GLN A 66 -13.99 -2.79 6.10
C GLN A 66 -14.28 -4.21 5.60
N ALA A 67 -13.92 -5.19 6.42
CA ALA A 67 -14.21 -6.59 6.15
C ALA A 67 -15.64 -6.91 6.60
N ASP A 68 -16.47 -7.40 5.67
CA ASP A 68 -17.78 -7.96 5.95
C ASP A 68 -17.70 -9.48 5.70
N GLY A 69 -17.24 -10.18 6.74
CA GLY A 69 -16.96 -11.62 6.70
C GLY A 69 -15.80 -11.97 5.76
N GLN A 70 -16.12 -12.52 4.59
CA GLN A 70 -15.13 -12.93 3.58
C GLN A 70 -14.88 -11.86 2.50
N THR A 71 -15.68 -10.79 2.47
CA THR A 71 -15.53 -9.72 1.48
C THR A 71 -14.92 -8.47 2.10
N ALA A 72 -14.11 -7.77 1.32
CA ALA A 72 -13.56 -6.47 1.69
C ALA A 72 -14.26 -5.38 0.87
N ALA A 73 -14.78 -4.36 1.55
CA ALA A 73 -15.46 -3.24 0.93
C ALA A 73 -14.84 -1.90 1.37
N CYS A 74 -14.75 -0.95 0.44
CA CYS A 74 -14.27 0.40 0.73
C CYS A 74 -15.42 1.31 1.14
N VAL A 75 -15.60 1.48 2.44
CA VAL A 75 -16.61 2.37 3.04
C VAL A 75 -16.01 3.76 3.29
N CYS A 76 -16.85 4.78 3.41
CA CYS A 76 -16.37 6.11 3.82
C CYS A 76 -15.81 6.06 5.24
N VAL A 77 -14.80 6.88 5.53
CA VAL A 77 -14.26 7.03 6.89
C VAL A 77 -15.41 7.43 7.83
N PRO A 78 -15.70 6.65 8.89
CA PRO A 78 -16.83 6.95 9.78
C PRO A 78 -16.55 8.22 10.60
N GLU A 79 -15.34 8.32 11.14
CA GLU A 79 -14.90 9.38 12.04
C GLU A 79 -13.43 9.73 11.75
N CYS A 80 -13.11 11.02 11.79
CA CYS A 80 -11.75 11.53 11.63
C CYS A 80 -11.19 11.94 12.99
N PRO A 81 -9.87 11.80 13.21
CA PRO A 81 -9.23 12.27 14.43
C PRO A 81 -9.29 13.81 14.52
N ASP A 82 -9.47 14.31 15.74
CA ASP A 82 -9.44 15.74 16.02
C ASP A 82 -8.00 16.28 15.93
N GLU A 83 -7.77 17.16 14.95
CA GLU A 83 -6.48 17.81 14.74
C GLU A 83 -6.46 19.18 15.44
N VAL A 84 -5.57 19.32 16.44
CA VAL A 84 -5.40 20.58 17.19
C VAL A 84 -4.35 21.49 16.52
N ASP A 85 -3.43 20.91 15.73
CA ASP A 85 -2.36 21.67 15.08
C ASP A 85 -2.94 22.53 13.93
N PRO A 86 -2.82 23.87 13.98
CA PRO A 86 -3.30 24.74 12.91
C PRO A 86 -2.62 24.49 11.55
N ARG A 87 -1.47 23.81 11.51
CA ARG A 87 -0.79 23.40 10.27
C ARG A 87 -1.47 22.22 9.58
N ARG A 88 -2.26 21.44 10.31
CA ARG A 88 -3.03 20.28 9.80
C ARG A 88 -4.40 20.66 9.26
N LYS A 89 -4.88 21.85 9.60
CA LYS A 89 -6.05 22.47 8.97
C LYS A 89 -5.83 22.60 7.46
N VAL A 90 -6.92 22.69 6.71
CA VAL A 90 -6.86 22.82 5.26
C VAL A 90 -7.87 23.85 4.77
N CYS A 91 -7.50 24.57 3.72
CA CYS A 91 -8.40 25.45 2.99
C CYS A 91 -8.85 24.77 1.71
N THR A 92 -10.16 24.82 1.45
CA THR A 92 -10.77 24.18 0.27
C THR A 92 -11.07 25.19 -0.82
N ASN A 93 -11.42 24.71 -2.02
CA ASN A 93 -11.80 25.53 -3.18
C ASN A 93 -13.04 26.42 -2.97
N LYS A 94 -13.73 26.27 -1.83
CA LYS A 94 -14.83 27.13 -1.39
C LYS A 94 -14.40 28.22 -0.42
N ASN A 95 -13.10 28.37 -0.17
CA ASN A 95 -12.53 29.27 0.82
C ASN A 95 -13.03 28.98 2.25
N GLU A 96 -13.35 27.71 2.53
CA GLU A 96 -13.75 27.23 3.85
C GLU A 96 -12.57 26.51 4.52
N THR A 97 -12.34 26.81 5.79
CA THR A 97 -11.30 26.16 6.59
C THR A 97 -11.86 24.91 7.25
N TRP A 98 -11.22 23.79 7.01
CA TRP A 98 -11.56 22.49 7.57
C TRP A 98 -10.51 22.07 8.60
N PRO A 99 -10.90 21.31 9.64
CA PRO A 99 -10.00 20.93 10.73
C PRO A 99 -8.87 20.02 10.27
N SER A 100 -9.13 19.11 9.33
CA SER A 100 -8.15 18.19 8.76
C SER A 100 -8.48 17.86 7.31
N ASP A 101 -7.48 17.33 6.60
CA ASP A 101 -7.64 16.75 5.26
C ASP A 101 -8.57 15.53 5.26
N CYS A 102 -8.55 14.75 6.35
CA CYS A 102 -9.47 13.61 6.54
C CYS A 102 -10.94 14.03 6.38
N GLU A 103 -11.37 15.11 7.03
CA GLU A 103 -12.76 15.55 6.98
C GLU A 103 -13.20 15.98 5.58
N VAL A 104 -12.31 16.63 4.83
CA VAL A 104 -12.59 17.01 3.43
C VAL A 104 -12.82 15.77 2.56
N TYR A 105 -11.95 14.76 2.69
CA TYR A 105 -12.09 13.54 1.92
C TYR A 105 -13.29 12.69 2.35
N ARG A 106 -13.57 12.65 3.66
CA ARG A 106 -14.75 12.01 4.23
C ARG A 106 -16.02 12.66 3.66
N GLN A 107 -16.12 13.99 3.70
CA GLN A 107 -17.27 14.72 3.17
C GLN A 107 -17.50 14.45 1.68
N ARG A 108 -16.41 14.43 0.90
CA ARG A 108 -16.46 14.05 -0.51
C ARG A 108 -17.01 12.65 -0.70
N CYS A 109 -16.51 11.67 0.07
CA CYS A 109 -16.97 10.29 0.00
C CYS A 109 -18.47 10.18 0.31
N LEU A 110 -18.94 10.80 1.39
CA LEU A 110 -20.35 10.80 1.79
C LEU A 110 -21.26 11.39 0.70
N CYS A 111 -20.80 12.46 0.05
CA CYS A 111 -21.55 13.09 -1.03
C CYS A 111 -21.49 12.33 -2.36
N ASP A 112 -20.41 11.57 -2.60
CA ASP A 112 -20.32 10.61 -3.71
C ASP A 112 -21.27 9.43 -3.51
N THR A 113 -21.38 8.90 -2.28
CA THR A 113 -22.27 7.77 -1.93
C THR A 113 -23.72 8.20 -1.65
N LYS A 114 -24.02 9.50 -1.67
CA LYS A 114 -25.34 10.08 -1.34
C LYS A 114 -25.82 9.72 0.07
N ASP A 115 -24.87 9.63 1.00
CA ASP A 115 -25.15 9.38 2.41
C ASP A 115 -25.96 10.56 3.01
N PRO A 116 -26.91 10.32 3.94
CA PRO A 116 -27.63 11.39 4.63
C PRO A 116 -26.72 12.34 5.42
N ALA A 117 -25.52 11.92 5.83
CA ALA A 117 -24.53 12.78 6.47
C ALA A 117 -23.82 13.74 5.48
N CYS A 118 -24.14 13.67 4.18
CA CYS A 118 -23.63 14.63 3.22
C CYS A 118 -24.21 16.04 3.47
N MET A 119 -23.35 17.05 3.62
CA MET A 119 -23.76 18.44 3.81
C MET A 119 -24.44 19.05 2.57
N GLY A 120 -24.11 18.54 1.36
CA GLY A 120 -24.74 18.95 0.12
C GLY A 120 -24.02 18.49 -1.15
N LYS A 121 -24.72 18.52 -2.29
CA LYS A 121 -24.19 17.99 -3.58
C LYS A 121 -23.00 18.79 -4.10
N GLU A 122 -22.88 20.04 -3.70
CA GLU A 122 -21.78 20.94 -4.01
C GLU A 122 -20.45 20.51 -3.36
N PHE A 123 -20.49 19.66 -2.32
CA PHE A 123 -19.30 19.09 -1.68
C PHE A 123 -18.79 17.83 -2.38
N ARG A 124 -19.49 17.32 -3.39
CA ARG A 124 -19.03 16.17 -4.20
C ARG A 124 -17.71 16.44 -4.93
N HIS A 125 -17.46 17.69 -5.30
CA HIS A 125 -16.25 18.10 -6.03
C HIS A 125 -15.31 18.95 -5.16
N ILE A 126 -15.46 18.90 -3.84
CA ILE A 126 -14.57 19.62 -2.93
C ILE A 126 -13.15 19.05 -3.02
N HIS A 127 -12.18 19.95 -3.00
CA HIS A 127 -10.77 19.60 -2.92
C HIS A 127 -10.03 20.63 -2.06
N ILE A 128 -8.88 20.20 -1.57
CA ILE A 128 -7.97 21.03 -0.79
C ILE A 128 -7.17 21.89 -1.77
N ASP A 129 -7.22 23.21 -1.59
CA ASP A 129 -6.41 24.17 -2.36
C ASP A 129 -5.03 24.30 -1.72
N TYR A 130 -4.98 24.40 -0.39
CA TYR A 130 -3.74 24.49 0.38
C TYR A 130 -3.92 24.06 1.84
N TYR A 131 -2.80 23.71 2.49
CA TYR A 131 -2.74 23.40 3.91
C TYR A 131 -2.59 24.66 4.76
N GLY A 132 -3.22 24.65 5.93
CA GLY A 132 -3.40 25.78 6.84
C GLY A 132 -4.82 26.36 6.80
N GLU A 133 -5.04 27.36 7.64
CA GLU A 133 -6.29 28.13 7.65
C GLU A 133 -6.46 28.94 6.37
N CYS A 134 -7.71 29.13 5.94
CA CYS A 134 -8.01 29.98 4.80
C CYS A 134 -7.56 31.42 5.06
N ARG A 135 -6.89 32.00 4.07
CA ARG A 135 -6.41 33.37 4.05
C ARG A 135 -6.94 34.07 2.82
N ASP A 136 -7.19 35.37 2.95
CA ASP A 136 -7.50 36.22 1.82
C ASP A 136 -6.28 36.27 0.89
N MET A 137 -6.33 35.45 -0.16
CA MET A 137 -5.29 35.44 -1.16
C MET A 137 -5.48 36.67 -2.05
N PRO A 138 -4.49 37.58 -2.15
CA PRO A 138 -4.62 38.73 -3.03
C PRO A 138 -4.76 38.25 -4.48
N VAL A 139 -5.79 38.75 -5.16
CA VAL A 139 -6.17 38.42 -6.54
C VAL A 139 -5.09 38.79 -7.57
N SER A 140 -4.01 39.46 -7.14
CA SER A 140 -3.02 40.11 -8.00
C SER A 140 -1.97 39.18 -8.65
N LEU A 141 -2.34 37.94 -8.98
CA LEU A 141 -1.63 37.14 -9.99
C LEU A 141 -2.45 36.91 -11.26
N LYS A 142 -3.76 37.23 -11.27
CA LYS A 142 -4.56 37.19 -12.51
C LYS A 142 -4.10 38.21 -13.55
N THR A 143 -3.37 39.26 -13.13
CA THR A 143 -2.87 40.34 -14.00
C THR A 143 -1.36 40.29 -14.25
N ILE A 144 -0.65 39.23 -13.88
CA ILE A 144 0.77 39.04 -14.25
C ILE A 144 0.86 37.87 -15.24
N PRO A 145 0.94 38.12 -16.57
CA PRO A 145 1.07 37.05 -17.56
C PRO A 145 2.42 36.31 -17.56
N HIS A 146 3.31 36.53 -16.57
CA HIS A 146 4.74 36.23 -16.72
C HIS A 146 5.43 35.64 -15.49
N ARG A 147 4.75 34.85 -14.65
CA ARG A 147 5.48 34.06 -13.64
C ARG A 147 4.86 32.70 -13.31
N PHE A 148 4.36 32.00 -14.32
CA PHE A 148 4.50 30.55 -14.28
C PHE A 148 5.94 30.27 -14.72
N PRO A 149 6.85 29.81 -13.85
CA PRO A 149 8.04 29.15 -14.36
C PRO A 149 7.50 28.07 -15.31
N GLN A 150 7.90 28.11 -16.59
CA GLN A 150 7.57 27.05 -17.51
C GLN A 150 8.19 25.79 -16.90
N PHE A 151 7.39 25.01 -16.18
CA PHE A 151 7.81 23.68 -15.73
C PHE A 151 8.05 22.91 -17.03
N PRO A 152 9.31 22.63 -17.41
CA PRO A 152 9.55 21.95 -18.65
C PRO A 152 8.86 20.58 -18.56
N ILE A 153 7.92 20.33 -19.47
CA ILE A 153 7.06 19.12 -19.55
C ILE A 153 7.89 17.82 -19.59
N ARG A 154 9.22 17.92 -19.73
CA ARG A 154 10.19 16.82 -19.78
C ARG A 154 10.95 16.52 -18.50
N LYS A 155 10.66 17.19 -17.36
CA LYS A 155 11.26 16.81 -16.07
C LYS A 155 10.26 16.78 -14.92
N ILE A 156 9.15 16.06 -15.09
CA ILE A 156 8.50 15.40 -13.96
C ILE A 156 9.22 14.05 -13.78
N ARG A 157 10.50 14.10 -13.36
CA ARG A 157 11.11 12.89 -12.77
C ARG A 157 10.29 12.65 -11.51
N HIS A 158 9.65 11.50 -11.43
CA HIS A 158 8.91 11.02 -10.27
C HIS A 158 9.70 11.37 -9.00
N GLN A 159 9.33 12.45 -8.33
CA GLN A 159 9.63 12.60 -6.91
C GLN A 159 8.64 11.65 -6.25
N ARG A 160 8.98 10.36 -6.31
CA ARG A 160 8.35 9.33 -5.50
C ARG A 160 8.44 9.89 -4.08
N PHE A 161 7.31 10.24 -3.49
CA PHE A 161 7.23 10.41 -2.04
C PHE A 161 7.85 9.12 -1.51
N HIS A 162 9.04 9.22 -0.92
CA HIS A 162 9.52 8.13 -0.11
C HIS A 162 8.57 8.15 1.08
N ASP A 163 7.53 7.32 1.01
CA ASP A 163 6.84 6.85 2.20
C ASP A 163 7.93 6.22 3.05
N ASN A 164 8.48 7.03 3.95
CA ASN A 164 9.34 6.57 5.00
C ASN A 164 8.42 5.77 5.92
N SER A 165 8.23 4.51 5.55
CA SER A 165 7.55 3.44 6.26
C SER A 165 8.35 3.04 7.51
N ASN A 166 8.83 4.04 8.24
CA ASN A 166 9.49 3.95 9.53
C ASN A 166 8.72 4.71 10.62
N SER A 167 7.43 4.99 10.38
CA SER A 167 6.43 5.12 11.45
C SER A 167 5.56 3.86 11.50
N LYS A 168 6.19 2.68 11.46
CA LYS A 168 5.64 1.49 12.12
C LYS A 168 5.91 1.64 13.63
N THR A 169 5.28 2.63 14.24
CA THR A 169 4.99 2.62 15.67
C THR A 169 3.49 2.58 15.78
N SER A 170 2.98 1.34 15.84
CA SER A 170 1.90 0.96 16.74
C SER A 170 1.16 2.15 17.37
N LEU A 171 0.13 2.64 16.71
CA LEU A 171 -1.06 3.06 17.43
C LEU A 171 -2.18 2.15 16.94
N ALA A 172 -2.26 1.01 17.61
CA ALA A 172 -3.49 0.25 17.69
C ALA A 172 -4.57 1.22 18.22
N CYS A 173 -5.51 1.61 17.37
CA CYS A 173 -6.81 2.05 17.88
C CYS A 173 -7.43 0.83 18.55
N LYS A 174 -7.45 0.89 19.87
CA LYS A 174 -8.09 -0.03 20.79
C LYS A 174 -9.38 0.62 21.27
#